data_AF-A0A3M8P7M2-F1
#
_entry.id   AF-A0A3M8P7M2-F1
#
_cell.length_a   1.000
_cell.length_b   1.000
_cell.length_c   1.000
_cell.angle_alpha   90.00
_cell.angle_beta   90.00
_cell.angle_gamma   90.00
#
_symmetry.space_group_name_H-M   'P 1'
#
loop_
_entity.id
_entity.type
_entity.pdbx_description
1 polymer ?
#
loop_
_entity_poly.entity_id
_entity_poly.type
_entity_poly.pdbx_seq_one_letter_code
_entity_poly.pdbx_strand_id
1 'polypeptide(L)'
;MKYKVDVNCDMGESFGAYKMGQDEQILDYITSANIACGFHAGDPSTMRRTVKLAMEKDVAIGAHPGLQDLVGFGRRNMAISPQEAYDLVVYQIGALAAFVQAEGGNLQHVKPHGALFNMAVSSDSLSEAIAEAVYQVNPELILFGLSGSRMIEAGRKIGLRTANEVFSDRTYQKDGALTPRTEPQALITDPEEAIGRVIRMVKDQKITTLQNTELAITADTLCIHGDGVTALEFAQNIHQSLQNAGIELRKVHEIV
;
A
#
# COMPACT_ATOMS: atom_id res chain seq x y z
N MET A 1 -5.33 12.75 19.59
CA MET A 1 -6.30 13.61 18.84
C MET A 1 -7.57 12.79 18.54
N LYS A 2 -8.64 13.35 17.94
CA LYS A 2 -9.86 12.57 17.62
C LYS A 2 -9.69 11.66 16.39
N TYR A 3 -8.83 12.04 15.46
CA TYR A 3 -8.60 11.31 14.21
C TYR A 3 -7.16 10.79 14.14
N LYS A 4 -6.98 9.58 13.66
CA LYS A 4 -5.69 8.95 13.41
C LYS A 4 -5.67 8.30 12.03
N VAL A 5 -4.53 8.29 11.37
CA VAL A 5 -4.34 7.63 10.06
C VAL A 5 -2.89 7.17 9.91
N ASP A 6 -2.69 6.06 9.22
CA ASP A 6 -1.38 5.62 8.76
C ASP A 6 -1.09 6.24 7.39
N VAL A 7 0.14 6.64 7.14
CA VAL A 7 0.60 7.07 5.81
C VAL A 7 1.59 6.03 5.33
N ASN A 8 1.24 5.34 4.25
CA ASN A 8 2.07 4.33 3.64
C ASN A 8 2.63 4.77 2.28
N CYS A 9 3.81 4.27 1.93
CA CYS A 9 4.43 4.49 0.63
C CYS A 9 5.06 3.20 0.11
N ASP A 10 4.92 2.97 -1.18
CA ASP A 10 5.64 1.91 -1.90
C ASP A 10 7.11 2.31 -2.03
N MET A 11 8.04 1.42 -1.65
CA MET A 11 9.46 1.68 -1.50
C MET A 11 10.32 0.47 -1.88
N GLY A 12 11.63 0.68 -1.97
CA GLY A 12 12.57 -0.39 -2.34
C GLY A 12 12.35 -0.85 -3.77
N GLU A 13 11.83 0.02 -4.64
CA GLU A 13 11.45 -0.32 -6.01
C GLU A 13 12.57 -0.07 -7.04
N SER A 14 13.77 0.27 -6.56
CA SER A 14 14.99 0.20 -7.37
C SER A 14 15.30 -1.25 -7.75
N PHE A 15 16.10 -1.46 -8.80
CA PHE A 15 16.49 -2.80 -9.22
C PHE A 15 17.86 -2.79 -9.92
N GLY A 16 18.85 -3.47 -9.32
CA GLY A 16 20.20 -3.53 -9.85
C GLY A 16 20.81 -2.14 -9.97
N ALA A 17 21.14 -1.71 -11.20
CA ALA A 17 21.71 -0.38 -11.45
C ALA A 17 20.65 0.73 -11.53
N TYR A 18 19.37 0.39 -11.68
CA TYR A 18 18.28 1.36 -11.84
C TYR A 18 17.85 1.88 -10.47
N LYS A 19 17.99 3.19 -10.28
CA LYS A 19 17.48 3.89 -9.10
C LYS A 19 16.11 4.47 -9.40
N MET A 20 15.19 4.28 -8.47
CA MET A 20 13.86 4.87 -8.53
C MET A 20 13.49 5.50 -7.19
N GLY A 21 12.76 6.61 -7.26
CA GLY A 21 12.23 7.30 -6.09
C GLY A 21 13.27 8.07 -5.26
N GLN A 22 12.78 8.56 -4.12
CA GLN A 22 13.52 9.32 -3.11
C GLN A 22 13.29 8.68 -1.73
N ASP A 23 13.36 7.35 -1.66
CA ASP A 23 12.96 6.53 -0.51
C ASP A 23 13.49 7.07 0.83
N GLU A 24 14.79 7.38 0.89
CA GLU A 24 15.45 7.82 2.11
C GLU A 24 14.84 9.12 2.67
N GLN A 25 14.50 10.07 1.81
CA GLN A 25 13.88 11.33 2.25
C GLN A 25 12.39 11.17 2.56
N ILE A 26 11.67 10.33 1.80
CA ILE A 26 10.23 10.11 1.99
C ILE A 26 9.95 9.41 3.32
N LEU A 27 10.86 8.53 3.78
CA LEU A 27 10.73 7.84 5.06
C LEU A 27 10.55 8.78 6.27
N ASP A 28 11.00 10.04 6.20
CA ASP A 28 10.80 11.01 7.29
C ASP A 28 9.34 11.48 7.45
N TYR A 29 8.47 11.18 6.48
CA TYR A 29 7.12 11.73 6.39
C TYR A 29 6.01 10.69 6.45
N ILE A 30 6.37 9.40 6.46
CA ILE A 30 5.43 8.27 6.45
C ILE A 30 5.53 7.46 7.74
N THR A 31 4.55 6.58 7.96
CA THR A 31 4.53 5.68 9.12
C THR A 31 4.71 4.22 8.74
N SER A 32 4.42 3.85 7.49
CA SER A 32 4.57 2.48 6.97
C SER A 32 5.21 2.45 5.59
N ALA A 33 6.14 1.53 5.34
CA ALA A 33 6.79 1.30 4.05
C ALA A 33 6.39 -0.06 3.48
N ASN A 34 5.92 -0.08 2.23
CA ASN A 34 5.64 -1.31 1.49
C ASN A 34 6.85 -1.62 0.61
N ILE A 35 7.68 -2.58 1.02
CA ILE A 35 8.97 -2.86 0.36
C ILE A 35 8.80 -3.94 -0.72
N ALA A 36 9.20 -3.63 -1.95
CA ALA A 36 9.16 -4.58 -3.06
C ALA A 36 9.99 -5.84 -2.81
N CYS A 37 9.55 -6.98 -3.35
CA CYS A 37 10.03 -8.31 -2.97
C CYS A 37 10.71 -9.10 -4.12
N GLY A 38 11.18 -8.43 -5.17
CA GLY A 38 12.00 -9.02 -6.23
C GLY A 38 11.27 -9.44 -7.51
N PHE A 39 9.94 -9.43 -7.54
CA PHE A 39 9.19 -9.82 -8.73
C PHE A 39 8.82 -8.65 -9.65
N HIS A 40 8.20 -7.60 -9.10
CA HIS A 40 7.92 -6.38 -9.86
C HIS A 40 9.06 -5.36 -9.79
N ALA A 41 9.79 -5.36 -8.67
CA ALA A 41 10.92 -4.49 -8.36
C ALA A 41 11.67 -5.01 -7.10
N GLY A 42 12.76 -4.36 -6.68
CA GLY A 42 13.44 -4.63 -5.41
C GLY A 42 14.33 -5.88 -5.41
N ASP A 43 15.59 -5.72 -5.83
CA ASP A 43 16.59 -6.78 -5.70
C ASP A 43 17.04 -6.99 -4.22
N PRO A 44 17.76 -8.09 -3.89
CA PRO A 44 18.24 -8.37 -2.53
C PRO A 44 18.95 -7.22 -1.83
N SER A 45 19.80 -6.47 -2.54
CA SER A 45 20.55 -5.36 -1.95
C SER A 45 19.64 -4.16 -1.68
N THR A 46 18.70 -3.91 -2.59
CA THR A 46 17.67 -2.89 -2.44
C THR A 46 16.76 -3.21 -1.25
N MET A 47 16.22 -4.43 -1.15
CA MET A 47 15.40 -4.86 0.00
C MET A 47 16.11 -4.64 1.33
N ARG A 48 17.33 -5.18 1.49
CA ARG A 48 18.12 -5.01 2.72
C ARG A 48 18.35 -3.53 3.07
N ARG A 49 18.72 -2.71 2.08
CA ARG A 49 18.96 -1.27 2.29
C ARG A 49 17.69 -0.57 2.76
N THR A 50 16.55 -0.81 2.09
CA THR A 50 15.29 -0.16 2.43
C THR A 50 14.78 -0.60 3.81
N VAL A 51 14.91 -1.88 4.16
CA VAL A 51 14.63 -2.38 5.52
C VAL A 51 15.44 -1.62 6.56
N LYS A 52 16.76 -1.51 6.36
CA LYS A 52 17.64 -0.82 7.30
C LYS A 52 17.26 0.66 7.46
N LEU A 53 17.01 1.37 6.35
CA LEU A 53 16.59 2.77 6.39
C LEU A 53 15.25 2.96 7.09
N ALA A 54 14.28 2.07 6.86
CA ALA A 54 12.98 2.12 7.53
C ALA A 54 13.14 1.91 9.04
N MET A 55 14.00 0.99 9.48
CA MET A 55 14.29 0.79 10.90
C MET A 55 14.98 2.00 11.54
N GLU A 56 15.97 2.59 10.87
CA GLU A 56 16.68 3.79 11.34
C GLU A 56 15.73 4.98 11.54
N LYS A 57 14.66 5.06 10.75
CA LYS A 57 13.65 6.13 10.79
C LYS A 57 12.38 5.78 11.55
N ASP A 58 12.38 4.64 12.25
CA ASP A 58 11.23 4.13 13.01
C ASP A 58 9.94 3.99 12.15
N VAL A 59 10.07 3.58 10.90
CA VAL A 59 8.96 3.32 9.97
C VAL A 59 8.60 1.84 9.99
N ALA A 60 7.29 1.53 10.02
CA ALA A 60 6.81 0.16 9.97
C ALA A 60 7.11 -0.50 8.62
N ILE A 61 7.50 -1.78 8.63
CA ILE A 61 7.92 -2.48 7.42
C ILE A 61 6.86 -3.50 7.00
N GLY A 62 6.45 -3.46 5.73
CA GLY A 62 5.56 -4.45 5.14
C GLY A 62 6.06 -4.97 3.81
N ALA A 63 5.60 -6.17 3.46
CA ALA A 63 5.89 -6.77 2.16
C ALA A 63 4.99 -6.19 1.08
N HIS A 64 5.58 -5.90 -0.07
CA HIS A 64 4.87 -5.41 -1.25
C HIS A 64 4.93 -6.43 -2.40
N PRO A 65 4.26 -7.59 -2.26
CA PRO A 65 4.32 -8.66 -3.24
C PRO A 65 3.63 -8.27 -4.55
N GLY A 66 4.31 -8.47 -5.68
CA GLY A 66 3.79 -8.20 -7.01
C GLY A 66 3.72 -9.44 -7.90
N LEU A 67 3.19 -9.25 -9.11
CA LEU A 67 3.29 -10.26 -10.17
C LEU A 67 4.74 -10.37 -10.65
N GLN A 68 5.12 -11.54 -11.20
CA GLN A 68 6.42 -11.79 -11.83
C GLN A 68 6.55 -11.07 -13.18
N ASP A 69 6.48 -9.75 -13.13
CA ASP A 69 6.52 -8.88 -14.29
C ASP A 69 7.43 -7.69 -14.04
N LEU A 70 8.74 -7.94 -13.97
CA LEU A 70 9.74 -6.89 -13.75
C LEU A 70 9.70 -5.82 -14.85
N VAL A 71 9.53 -6.23 -16.12
CA VAL A 71 9.50 -5.30 -17.27
C VAL A 71 8.27 -4.41 -17.26
N GLY A 72 7.11 -4.95 -16.90
CA GLY A 72 5.87 -4.19 -16.75
C GLY A 72 5.69 -3.59 -15.36
N PHE A 73 6.72 -3.69 -14.50
CA PHE A 73 6.70 -3.22 -13.12
C PHE A 73 5.51 -3.76 -12.31
N GLY A 74 5.07 -4.99 -12.58
CA GLY A 74 3.91 -5.59 -11.93
C GLY A 74 2.58 -4.86 -12.19
N ARG A 75 2.51 -3.95 -13.18
CA ARG A 75 1.32 -3.15 -13.49
C ARG A 75 0.44 -3.73 -14.60
N ARG A 76 0.81 -4.87 -15.18
CA ARG A 76 0.01 -5.57 -16.21
C ARG A 76 -0.75 -6.74 -15.59
N ASN A 77 -2.03 -6.87 -15.93
CA ASN A 77 -2.80 -8.04 -15.52
C ASN A 77 -2.19 -9.30 -16.12
N MET A 78 -2.08 -10.36 -15.31
CA MET A 78 -1.65 -11.68 -15.74
C MET A 78 -2.72 -12.69 -15.36
N ALA A 79 -3.01 -13.64 -16.25
CA ALA A 79 -3.91 -14.74 -15.92
C ALA A 79 -3.17 -15.70 -14.99
N ILE A 80 -3.42 -15.57 -13.68
CA ILE A 80 -2.92 -16.48 -12.64
C ILE A 80 -4.10 -17.15 -11.94
N SER A 81 -3.89 -18.39 -11.55
CA SER A 81 -4.79 -19.13 -10.66
C SER A 81 -4.69 -18.64 -9.21
N PRO A 82 -5.69 -18.92 -8.37
CA PRO A 82 -5.62 -18.65 -6.94
C PRO A 82 -4.40 -19.30 -6.27
N GLN A 83 -4.06 -20.54 -6.63
CA GLN A 83 -2.88 -21.21 -6.08
C GLN A 83 -1.58 -20.48 -6.46
N GLU A 84 -1.45 -20.03 -7.70
CA GLU A 84 -0.29 -19.22 -8.10
C GLU A 84 -0.25 -17.90 -7.33
N ALA A 85 -1.37 -17.22 -7.13
CA ALA A 85 -1.41 -16.01 -6.31
C ALA A 85 -0.95 -16.28 -4.86
N TYR A 86 -1.39 -17.38 -4.26
CA TYR A 86 -0.94 -17.82 -2.94
C TYR A 86 0.58 -18.03 -2.92
N ASP A 87 1.12 -18.84 -3.84
CA ASP A 87 2.54 -19.20 -3.88
C ASP A 87 3.43 -17.96 -4.10
N LEU A 88 3.01 -17.05 -4.99
CA LEU A 88 3.70 -15.78 -5.27
C LEU A 88 3.77 -14.90 -4.02
N VAL A 89 2.71 -14.82 -3.24
CA VAL A 89 2.65 -14.02 -2.02
C VAL A 89 3.49 -14.66 -0.91
N VAL A 90 3.36 -15.97 -0.68
CA VAL A 90 4.17 -16.70 0.32
C VAL A 90 5.67 -16.51 0.07
N TYR A 91 6.11 -16.71 -1.18
CA TYR A 91 7.52 -16.56 -1.55
C TYR A 91 8.05 -15.15 -1.23
N GLN A 92 7.30 -14.13 -1.63
CA GLN A 92 7.72 -12.74 -1.51
C GLN A 92 7.72 -12.25 -0.06
N ILE A 93 6.73 -12.66 0.75
CA ILE A 93 6.75 -12.38 2.19
C ILE A 93 7.99 -13.03 2.83
N GLY A 94 8.27 -14.30 2.53
CA GLY A 94 9.43 -15.00 3.06
C GLY A 94 10.76 -14.33 2.67
N ALA A 95 10.88 -13.89 1.42
CA ALA A 95 12.08 -13.21 0.92
C ALA A 95 12.37 -11.92 1.70
N LEU A 96 11.37 -11.05 1.89
CA LEU A 96 11.55 -9.82 2.65
C LEU A 96 11.70 -10.08 4.16
N ALA A 97 10.91 -11.01 4.72
CA ALA A 97 10.96 -11.34 6.13
C ALA A 97 12.36 -11.77 6.58
N ALA A 98 13.11 -12.48 5.73
CA ALA A 98 14.50 -12.85 6.01
C ALA A 98 15.42 -11.63 6.18
N PHE A 99 15.27 -10.58 5.36
CA PHE A 99 16.04 -9.34 5.52
C PHE A 99 15.62 -8.57 6.77
N VAL A 100 14.31 -8.49 7.03
CA VAL A 100 13.78 -7.84 8.24
C VAL A 100 14.31 -8.52 9.49
N GLN A 101 14.29 -9.86 9.54
CA GLN A 101 14.82 -10.64 10.66
C GLN A 101 16.34 -10.46 10.81
N ALA A 102 17.10 -10.44 9.70
CA ALA A 102 18.55 -10.27 9.73
C ALA A 102 18.98 -8.91 10.30
N GLU A 103 18.17 -7.86 10.12
CA GLU A 103 18.38 -6.53 10.71
C GLU A 103 17.75 -6.39 12.11
N GLY A 104 17.09 -7.44 12.63
CA GLY A 104 16.47 -7.46 13.97
C GLY A 104 15.10 -6.79 14.06
N GLY A 105 14.44 -6.57 12.93
CA GLY A 105 13.12 -5.96 12.85
C GLY A 105 11.97 -6.98 12.86
N ASN A 106 10.74 -6.47 12.72
CA ASN A 106 9.53 -7.27 12.54
C ASN A 106 8.74 -6.79 11.33
N LEU A 107 8.21 -7.74 10.55
CA LEU A 107 7.30 -7.44 9.45
C LEU A 107 5.91 -7.16 10.03
N GLN A 108 5.29 -6.05 9.66
CA GLN A 108 4.01 -5.58 10.21
C GLN A 108 2.83 -5.93 9.31
N HIS A 109 2.99 -5.76 8.00
CA HIS A 109 1.87 -5.82 7.06
C HIS A 109 2.27 -6.39 5.72
N VAL A 110 1.25 -6.67 4.91
CA VAL A 110 1.37 -7.08 3.52
C VAL A 110 0.39 -6.27 2.69
N LYS A 111 0.89 -5.64 1.62
CA LYS A 111 0.10 -4.90 0.65
C LYS A 111 0.44 -5.41 -0.75
N PRO A 112 -0.46 -6.10 -1.48
CA PRO A 112 -0.18 -6.48 -2.86
C PRO A 112 0.15 -5.26 -3.75
N HIS A 113 1.03 -5.45 -4.72
CA HIS A 113 1.46 -4.40 -5.65
C HIS A 113 0.59 -4.38 -6.92
N GLY A 114 0.38 -3.16 -7.45
CA GLY A 114 0.02 -2.94 -8.86
C GLY A 114 -1.18 -3.76 -9.34
N ALA A 115 -0.97 -4.57 -10.38
CA ALA A 115 -2.02 -5.37 -10.97
C ALA A 115 -2.53 -6.48 -10.03
N LEU A 116 -1.67 -7.06 -9.18
CA LEU A 116 -2.11 -8.08 -8.20
C LEU A 116 -3.16 -7.50 -7.24
N PHE A 117 -2.91 -6.28 -6.73
CA PHE A 117 -3.86 -5.56 -5.90
C PHE A 117 -5.20 -5.34 -6.62
N ASN A 118 -5.16 -4.74 -7.81
CA ASN A 118 -6.37 -4.38 -8.56
C ASN A 118 -7.17 -5.60 -9.03
N MET A 119 -6.49 -6.68 -9.43
CA MET A 119 -7.15 -7.94 -9.81
C MET A 119 -7.90 -8.56 -8.63
N ALA A 120 -7.35 -8.46 -7.43
CA ALA A 120 -7.97 -9.01 -6.23
C ALA A 120 -9.14 -8.17 -5.71
N VAL A 121 -9.16 -6.84 -5.91
CA VAL A 121 -10.25 -5.94 -5.46
C VAL A 121 -11.65 -6.48 -5.78
N SER A 122 -11.83 -7.07 -6.97
CA SER A 122 -13.11 -7.61 -7.46
C SER A 122 -13.16 -9.14 -7.60
N SER A 123 -12.10 -9.86 -7.22
CA SER A 123 -12.02 -11.31 -7.33
C SER A 123 -12.00 -11.96 -5.95
N ASP A 124 -13.07 -12.67 -5.62
CA ASP A 124 -13.18 -13.44 -4.36
C ASP A 124 -12.06 -14.48 -4.27
N SER A 125 -11.86 -15.26 -5.33
CA SER A 125 -10.86 -16.34 -5.33
C SER A 125 -9.42 -15.84 -5.18
N LEU A 126 -9.06 -14.72 -5.81
CA LEU A 126 -7.73 -14.14 -5.63
C LEU A 126 -7.59 -13.50 -4.25
N SER A 127 -8.61 -12.82 -3.76
CA SER A 127 -8.62 -12.23 -2.41
C SER A 127 -8.46 -13.28 -1.32
N GLU A 128 -9.18 -14.41 -1.43
CA GLU A 128 -9.09 -15.53 -0.49
C GLU A 128 -7.69 -16.16 -0.52
N ALA A 129 -7.11 -16.40 -1.70
CA ALA A 129 -5.76 -16.96 -1.81
C ALA A 129 -4.68 -16.04 -1.24
N ILE A 130 -4.77 -14.73 -1.48
CA ILE A 130 -3.83 -13.74 -0.91
C ILE A 130 -3.97 -13.70 0.62
N ALA A 131 -5.20 -13.64 1.14
CA ALA A 131 -5.45 -13.64 2.58
C ALA A 131 -4.95 -14.93 3.25
N GLU A 132 -5.17 -16.08 2.61
CA GLU A 132 -4.66 -17.37 3.07
C GLU A 132 -3.13 -17.39 3.10
N ALA A 133 -2.47 -16.90 2.05
CA ALA A 133 -1.01 -16.82 2.02
C ALA A 133 -0.45 -15.97 3.17
N VAL A 134 -1.05 -14.81 3.44
CA VAL A 134 -0.62 -13.96 4.56
C VAL A 134 -0.84 -14.67 5.90
N TYR A 135 -2.02 -15.26 6.11
CA TYR A 135 -2.36 -15.97 7.34
C TYR A 135 -1.43 -17.15 7.62
N GLN A 136 -1.15 -17.97 6.60
CA GLN A 136 -0.30 -19.16 6.74
C GLN A 136 1.17 -18.79 7.01
N VAL A 137 1.65 -17.66 6.49
CA VAL A 137 3.01 -17.18 6.78
C VAL A 137 3.09 -16.62 8.20
N ASN A 138 2.16 -15.74 8.58
CA ASN A 138 2.08 -15.21 9.93
C ASN A 138 0.70 -14.55 10.18
N PRO A 139 -0.14 -15.09 11.09
CA PRO A 139 -1.48 -14.57 11.36
C PRO A 139 -1.49 -13.20 12.06
N GLU A 140 -0.36 -12.72 12.59
CA GLU A 140 -0.25 -11.41 13.23
C GLU A 140 -0.06 -10.25 12.23
N LEU A 141 0.26 -10.57 10.96
CA LEU A 141 0.41 -9.60 9.90
C LEU A 141 -0.91 -8.92 9.56
N ILE A 142 -0.83 -7.63 9.20
CA ILE A 142 -1.98 -6.86 8.76
C ILE A 142 -2.07 -6.92 7.23
N LEU A 143 -3.21 -7.35 6.69
CA LEU A 143 -3.45 -7.33 5.25
C LEU A 143 -4.05 -5.99 4.80
N PHE A 144 -3.38 -5.31 3.88
CA PHE A 144 -3.88 -4.08 3.29
C PHE A 144 -4.74 -4.42 2.08
N GLY A 145 -5.87 -3.73 1.93
CA GLY A 145 -6.73 -3.83 0.77
C GLY A 145 -7.48 -2.53 0.54
N LEU A 146 -7.99 -2.33 -0.67
CA LEU A 146 -8.83 -1.17 -0.97
C LEU A 146 -10.03 -1.16 -0.02
N SER A 147 -10.34 0.00 0.55
CA SER A 147 -11.48 0.15 1.46
C SER A 147 -12.76 -0.48 0.89
N GLY A 148 -13.35 -1.43 1.61
CA GLY A 148 -14.59 -2.11 1.21
C GLY A 148 -14.43 -3.16 0.10
N SER A 149 -13.20 -3.54 -0.27
CA SER A 149 -12.95 -4.57 -1.29
C SER A 149 -13.07 -6.00 -0.74
N ARG A 150 -13.15 -6.96 -1.67
CA ARG A 150 -13.13 -8.41 -1.37
C ARG A 150 -11.90 -8.85 -0.58
N MET A 151 -10.78 -8.15 -0.74
CA MET A 151 -9.54 -8.45 -0.01
C MET A 151 -9.68 -8.19 1.49
N ILE A 152 -10.38 -7.11 1.86
CA ILE A 152 -10.69 -6.80 3.26
C ILE A 152 -11.65 -7.84 3.85
N GLU A 153 -12.67 -8.24 3.08
CA GLU A 153 -13.61 -9.29 3.49
C GLU A 153 -12.90 -10.63 3.70
N ALA A 154 -12.05 -11.04 2.76
CA ALA A 154 -11.28 -12.29 2.81
C ALA A 154 -10.32 -12.33 4.01
N GLY A 155 -9.57 -11.25 4.24
CA GLY A 155 -8.67 -11.13 5.39
C GLY A 155 -9.40 -11.28 6.73
N ARG A 156 -10.52 -10.57 6.90
CA ARG A 156 -11.35 -10.67 8.11
C ARG A 156 -11.95 -12.06 8.29
N LYS A 157 -12.41 -12.68 7.19
CA LYS A 157 -13.03 -14.02 7.20
C LYS A 157 -12.09 -15.11 7.72
N ILE A 158 -10.79 -15.02 7.39
CA ILE A 158 -9.78 -15.98 7.87
C ILE A 158 -9.17 -15.60 9.23
N GLY A 159 -9.48 -14.41 9.75
CA GLY A 159 -9.05 -13.96 11.08
C GLY A 159 -7.83 -13.03 11.09
N LEU A 160 -7.41 -12.50 9.94
CA LEU A 160 -6.39 -11.46 9.87
C LEU A 160 -6.93 -10.11 10.34
N ARG A 161 -6.04 -9.28 10.91
CA ARG A 161 -6.25 -7.85 10.95
C ARG A 161 -6.14 -7.28 9.53
N THR A 162 -7.00 -6.33 9.20
CA THR A 162 -7.05 -5.73 7.86
C THR A 162 -7.02 -4.22 7.97
N ALA A 163 -6.24 -3.55 7.12
CA ALA A 163 -6.25 -2.10 7.00
C ALA A 163 -6.92 -1.67 5.69
N ASN A 164 -7.93 -0.82 5.80
CA ASN A 164 -8.63 -0.22 4.67
C ASN A 164 -7.79 0.93 4.10
N GLU A 165 -7.24 0.70 2.92
CA GLU A 165 -6.42 1.66 2.21
C GLU A 165 -7.25 2.61 1.35
N VAL A 166 -6.90 3.88 1.41
CA VAL A 166 -7.37 4.94 0.52
C VAL A 166 -6.20 5.61 -0.21
N PHE A 167 -6.49 6.19 -1.36
CA PHE A 167 -5.51 6.79 -2.26
C PHE A 167 -5.75 8.29 -2.41
N SER A 168 -4.69 9.09 -2.25
CA SER A 168 -4.76 10.56 -2.35
C SER A 168 -4.98 11.07 -3.77
N ASP A 169 -4.35 10.40 -4.74
CA ASP A 169 -4.17 10.88 -6.11
C ASP A 169 -4.98 10.08 -7.13
N ARG A 170 -5.84 9.16 -6.68
CA ARG A 170 -6.67 8.32 -7.55
C ARG A 170 -8.13 8.73 -7.51
N THR A 171 -8.77 8.63 -8.66
CA THR A 171 -10.23 8.76 -8.75
C THR A 171 -10.92 7.41 -8.56
N TYR A 172 -12.16 7.46 -8.08
CA TYR A 172 -12.96 6.29 -7.73
C TYR A 172 -14.18 6.18 -8.63
N GLN A 173 -14.57 4.95 -8.93
CA GLN A 173 -15.77 4.59 -9.67
C GLN A 173 -16.96 4.40 -8.74
N LYS A 174 -18.17 4.25 -9.31
CA LYS A 174 -19.43 4.09 -8.55
C LYS A 174 -19.44 2.92 -7.58
N ASP A 175 -18.66 1.89 -7.86
CA ASP A 175 -18.52 0.68 -7.05
C ASP A 175 -17.41 0.80 -6.00
N GLY A 176 -16.74 1.95 -5.90
CA GLY A 176 -15.62 2.18 -4.99
C GLY A 176 -14.28 1.66 -5.51
N ALA A 177 -14.21 1.05 -6.70
CA ALA A 177 -12.95 0.67 -7.32
C ALA A 177 -12.17 1.91 -7.79
N LEU A 178 -10.85 1.80 -7.88
CA LEU A 178 -10.02 2.84 -8.47
C LEU A 178 -10.20 2.88 -9.99
N THR A 179 -10.28 4.08 -10.55
CA THR A 179 -10.29 4.28 -12.01
C THR A 179 -9.00 3.70 -12.63
N PRO A 180 -9.08 2.82 -13.65
CA PRO A 180 -7.90 2.24 -14.28
C PRO A 180 -6.92 3.31 -14.78
N ARG A 181 -5.61 3.10 -14.61
CA ARG A 181 -4.59 4.11 -14.98
C ARG A 181 -4.57 4.47 -16.47
N THR A 182 -5.11 3.62 -17.33
CA THR A 182 -5.22 3.84 -18.77
C THR A 182 -6.36 4.78 -19.15
N GLU A 183 -7.28 5.06 -18.23
CA GLU A 183 -8.44 5.92 -18.48
C GLU A 183 -8.11 7.40 -18.23
N PRO A 184 -8.76 8.32 -18.96
CA PRO A 184 -8.72 9.74 -18.64
C PRO A 184 -9.17 10.00 -17.20
N GLN A 185 -8.58 11.00 -16.54
CA GLN A 185 -8.92 11.42 -15.17
C GLN A 185 -8.70 10.34 -14.09
N ALA A 186 -7.89 9.31 -14.37
CA ALA A 186 -7.53 8.32 -13.37
C ALA A 186 -6.68 8.88 -12.21
N LEU A 187 -6.03 10.02 -12.46
CA LEU A 187 -5.11 10.69 -11.54
C LEU A 187 -5.57 12.11 -11.22
N ILE A 188 -5.37 12.51 -9.98
CA ILE A 188 -5.52 13.88 -9.48
C ILE A 188 -4.12 14.47 -9.44
N THR A 189 -3.86 15.47 -10.27
CA THR A 189 -2.52 16.07 -10.41
C THR A 189 -2.32 17.32 -9.57
N ASP A 190 -3.41 17.90 -9.04
CA ASP A 190 -3.35 19.05 -8.13
C ASP A 190 -3.10 18.57 -6.69
N PRO A 191 -1.94 18.90 -6.09
CA PRO A 191 -1.61 18.50 -4.72
C PRO A 191 -2.61 19.04 -3.68
N GLU A 192 -3.13 20.25 -3.85
CA GLU A 192 -4.07 20.84 -2.89
C GLU A 192 -5.40 20.10 -2.91
N GLU A 193 -5.89 19.75 -4.11
CA GLU A 193 -7.08 18.92 -4.27
C GLU A 193 -6.89 17.53 -3.62
N ALA A 194 -5.78 16.86 -3.91
CA ALA A 194 -5.47 15.55 -3.36
C ALA A 194 -5.42 15.57 -1.82
N ILE A 195 -4.76 16.56 -1.22
CA ILE A 195 -4.66 16.71 0.24
C ILE A 195 -6.04 17.00 0.85
N GLY A 196 -6.82 17.90 0.26
CA GLY A 196 -8.18 18.22 0.74
C GLY A 196 -9.08 16.99 0.75
N ARG A 197 -8.99 16.15 -0.29
CA ARG A 197 -9.74 14.88 -0.37
C ARG A 197 -9.32 13.90 0.72
N VAL A 198 -8.03 13.76 0.99
CA VAL A 198 -7.53 12.88 2.06
C VAL A 198 -8.05 13.31 3.43
N ILE A 199 -7.97 14.60 3.75
CA ILE A 199 -8.49 15.11 5.03
C ILE A 199 -9.97 14.76 5.17
N ARG A 200 -10.73 14.87 4.08
CA ARG A 200 -12.14 14.48 4.04
C ARG A 200 -12.35 12.98 4.20
N MET A 201 -11.54 12.14 3.54
CA MET A 201 -11.59 10.68 3.71
C MET A 201 -11.39 10.29 5.18
N VAL A 202 -10.41 10.89 5.86
CA VAL A 202 -10.12 10.56 7.26
C VAL A 202 -11.19 11.09 8.21
N LYS A 203 -11.68 12.32 8.01
CA LYS A 203 -12.64 12.96 8.94
C LYS A 203 -14.08 12.53 8.71
N ASP A 204 -14.49 12.47 7.45
CA ASP A 204 -15.89 12.23 7.06
C ASP A 204 -16.14 10.78 6.68
N GLN A 205 -15.08 9.97 6.49
CA GLN A 205 -15.15 8.56 6.10
C GLN A 205 -15.93 8.37 4.79
N LYS A 206 -15.65 9.27 3.82
CA LYS A 206 -16.32 9.33 2.52
C LYS A 206 -15.37 9.68 1.38
N ILE A 207 -15.73 9.24 0.18
CA ILE A 207 -15.11 9.63 -1.10
C ILE A 207 -16.15 10.17 -2.07
N THR A 208 -15.70 11.06 -2.95
CA THR A 208 -16.45 11.47 -4.14
C THR A 208 -15.94 10.71 -5.35
N THR A 209 -16.84 9.96 -5.99
CA THR A 209 -16.63 9.22 -7.24
C THR A 209 -16.58 10.17 -8.45
N LEU A 210 -16.08 9.68 -9.60
CA LEU A 210 -16.10 10.42 -10.88
C LEU A 210 -17.51 10.81 -11.33
N GLN A 211 -18.54 10.10 -10.86
CA GLN A 211 -19.94 10.37 -11.19
C GLN A 211 -20.62 11.29 -10.17
N ASN A 212 -19.83 11.99 -9.35
CA ASN A 212 -20.29 12.91 -8.31
C ASN A 212 -21.21 12.27 -7.27
N THR A 213 -21.08 10.96 -7.07
CA THR A 213 -21.73 10.24 -5.97
C THR A 213 -20.78 10.09 -4.79
N GLU A 214 -21.33 10.17 -3.58
CA GLU A 214 -20.61 9.99 -2.32
C GLU A 214 -20.71 8.54 -1.86
N LEU A 215 -19.58 7.91 -1.57
CA LEU A 215 -19.52 6.55 -1.01
C LEU A 215 -18.88 6.60 0.38
N ALA A 216 -19.45 5.84 1.32
CA ALA A 216 -18.85 5.63 2.63
C ALA A 216 -17.65 4.69 2.50
N ILE A 217 -16.56 5.00 3.22
CA ILE A 217 -15.34 4.21 3.24
C ILE A 217 -14.82 4.06 4.67
N THR A 218 -13.77 3.27 4.85
CA THR A 218 -12.93 3.29 6.03
C THR A 218 -11.52 3.72 5.61
N ALA A 219 -10.95 4.72 6.26
CA ALA A 219 -9.60 5.21 5.97
C ALA A 219 -8.67 4.88 7.14
N ASP A 220 -8.11 3.67 7.16
CA ASP A 220 -7.14 3.24 8.16
C ASP A 220 -5.72 3.68 7.76
N THR A 221 -5.41 3.55 6.47
CA THR A 221 -4.12 3.90 5.87
C THR A 221 -4.28 4.65 4.55
N LEU A 222 -3.40 5.60 4.31
CA LEU A 222 -3.33 6.43 3.13
C LEU A 222 -2.09 6.07 2.31
N CYS A 223 -2.29 5.64 1.06
CA CYS A 223 -1.21 5.46 0.11
C CYS A 223 -0.76 6.79 -0.48
N ILE A 224 0.55 7.04 -0.46
CA ILE A 224 1.22 8.03 -1.32
C ILE A 224 2.21 7.30 -2.23
N HIS A 225 2.44 7.82 -3.43
CA HIS A 225 3.37 7.22 -4.39
C HIS A 225 4.76 7.87 -4.29
N GLY A 226 5.82 7.03 -4.27
CA GLY A 226 7.22 7.46 -4.13
C GLY A 226 7.98 7.65 -5.45
N ASP A 227 7.38 7.31 -6.60
CA ASP A 227 8.03 7.20 -7.91
C ASP A 227 8.07 8.52 -8.71
N GLY A 228 7.25 9.52 -8.35
CA GLY A 228 7.18 10.82 -9.01
C GLY A 228 8.31 11.80 -8.62
N VAL A 229 8.68 12.70 -9.53
CA VAL A 229 9.66 13.77 -9.25
C VAL A 229 9.24 14.69 -8.09
N THR A 230 7.93 14.85 -7.91
CA THR A 230 7.30 15.63 -6.83
C THR A 230 6.92 14.79 -5.61
N ALA A 231 7.26 13.49 -5.56
CA ALA A 231 6.82 12.59 -4.49
C ALA A 231 7.27 13.05 -3.09
N LEU A 232 8.51 13.53 -2.96
CA LEU A 232 9.03 14.05 -1.69
C LEU A 232 8.28 15.31 -1.23
N GLU A 233 8.06 16.26 -2.15
CA GLU A 233 7.31 17.47 -1.85
C GLU A 233 5.86 17.13 -1.45
N PHE A 234 5.24 16.17 -2.13
CA PHE A 234 3.91 15.69 -1.76
C PHE A 234 3.89 15.05 -0.38
N ALA A 235 4.86 14.19 -0.04
CA ALA A 235 4.99 13.56 1.27
C ALA A 235 5.13 14.60 2.40
N GLN A 236 5.95 15.65 2.18
CA GLN A 236 6.09 16.78 3.10
C GLN A 236 4.77 17.52 3.30
N ASN A 237 4.12 17.90 2.20
CA ASN A 237 2.90 18.69 2.22
C ASN A 237 1.75 17.93 2.88
N ILE A 238 1.60 16.63 2.60
CA ILE A 238 0.51 15.83 3.16
C ILE A 238 0.73 15.56 4.65
N HIS A 239 1.96 15.28 5.07
CA HIS A 239 2.32 15.12 6.48
C HIS A 239 1.95 16.36 7.30
N GLN A 240 2.39 17.53 6.84
CA GLN A 240 2.10 18.80 7.51
C GLN A 240 0.60 19.13 7.50
N SER A 241 -0.09 18.88 6.38
CA SER A 241 -1.51 19.18 6.24
C SER A 241 -2.39 18.32 7.12
N LEU A 242 -2.08 17.03 7.27
CA LEU A 242 -2.78 16.12 8.18
C LEU A 242 -2.63 16.57 9.64
N GLN A 243 -1.40 16.92 10.05
CA GLN A 243 -1.14 17.44 11.40
C GLN A 243 -1.88 18.76 11.66
N ASN A 244 -1.82 19.71 10.72
CA ASN A 244 -2.54 20.99 10.81
C ASN A 244 -4.06 20.79 10.88
N ALA A 245 -4.58 19.74 10.25
CA ALA A 245 -5.98 19.35 10.31
C ALA A 245 -6.35 18.64 11.63
N GLY A 246 -5.41 18.43 12.56
CA GLY A 246 -5.64 17.72 13.83
C GLY A 246 -5.79 16.22 13.67
N ILE A 247 -5.16 15.65 12.64
CA ILE A 247 -5.09 14.21 12.38
C ILE A 247 -3.72 13.71 12.84
N GLU A 248 -3.74 12.69 13.69
CA GLU A 248 -2.55 12.09 14.27
C GLU A 248 -2.01 10.98 13.38
N LEU A 249 -0.74 11.06 13.00
CA LEU A 249 -0.11 10.01 12.18
C LEU A 249 0.38 8.89 13.10
N ARG A 250 0.03 7.64 12.76
CA ARG A 250 0.37 6.44 13.53
C ARG A 250 0.68 5.27 12.62
N LYS A 251 1.51 4.34 13.10
CA LYS A 251 1.75 3.08 12.39
C LYS A 251 0.45 2.28 12.35
N VAL A 252 0.25 1.47 11.31
CA VAL A 252 -1.04 0.82 11.08
C VAL A 252 -1.47 -0.10 12.23
N HIS A 253 -0.53 -0.73 12.94
CA HIS A 253 -0.83 -1.60 14.09
C HIS A 253 -1.39 -0.87 15.32
N GLU A 254 -1.27 0.47 15.37
CA GLU A 254 -1.89 1.30 16.41
C GLU A 254 -3.31 1.75 15.98
N ILE A 255 -3.70 1.45 14.74
CA ILE A 255 -4.98 1.80 14.15
C ILE A 255 -5.93 0.61 14.16
N VAL A 256 -5.45 -0.56 13.72
CA VAL A 256 -6.23 -1.81 13.55
C VAL A 256 -5.78 -2.98 14.42
#